data_AF-A0A0C3BYM7-F1
#
_entry.id   AF-A0A0C3BYM7-F1
#
_cell.length_a   1.000
_cell.length_b   1.000
_cell.length_c   1.000
_cell.angle_alpha   90.00
_cell.angle_beta   90.00
_cell.angle_gamma   90.00
#
_symmetry.space_group_name_H-M   'P 1'
#
loop_
_entity.id
_entity.type
_entity.pdbx_description
1 polymer ?
#
loop_
_entity_poly.entity_id
_entity_poly.type
_entity_poly.pdbx_seq_one_letter_code
_entity_poly.pdbx_strand_id
1 'polypeptide(L)'
;CKQISLKYTPLLLEVPSYHATYEMVENKFKHAWKFPNLRQPTIKRIYKIIENKSFLQPYDRYKRRVRNEAFRYHGTTRTCNLGSRGNTRICGSSSCPLCSILKTSFKTSLANPGGAFGPGIYTSSASNKAYSYTGNGSGAMLLTKVVLGKVRYVSGWKEVMSCPPGYNSVVFDRLNGCLNETIIYSDDAIRPVFLIIF
;
A
#
# COMPACT_ATOMS: atom_id res chain seq x y z
N CYS A 1 -12.00 -21.99 -17.20
CA CYS A 1 -11.55 -21.91 -15.78
C CYS A 1 -11.73 -20.52 -15.13
N LYS A 2 -12.94 -19.93 -15.15
CA LYS A 2 -13.18 -18.57 -14.61
C LYS A 2 -14.18 -18.49 -13.44
N GLN A 3 -14.56 -19.64 -12.86
CA GLN A 3 -15.67 -19.70 -11.90
C GLN A 3 -15.33 -20.30 -10.51
N ILE A 4 -14.07 -20.65 -10.22
CA ILE A 4 -13.73 -21.26 -8.92
C ILE A 4 -13.17 -20.25 -7.89
N SER A 5 -12.76 -19.03 -8.27
CA SER A 5 -12.07 -18.11 -7.33
C SER A 5 -12.97 -17.16 -6.53
N LEU A 6 -14.29 -17.32 -6.54
CA LEU A 6 -15.21 -16.35 -5.91
C LEU A 6 -15.40 -16.54 -4.39
N LYS A 7 -14.94 -17.64 -3.79
CA LYS A 7 -15.14 -17.91 -2.36
C LYS A 7 -14.04 -17.39 -1.43
N TYR A 8 -12.84 -17.10 -1.94
CA TYR A 8 -11.67 -16.71 -1.13
C TYR A 8 -10.97 -15.50 -1.76
N THR A 9 -11.43 -14.28 -1.44
CA THR A 9 -10.69 -13.05 -1.76
C THR A 9 -9.81 -12.67 -0.58
N PRO A 10 -8.57 -12.20 -0.80
CA PRO A 10 -7.87 -12.12 -2.08
C PRO A 10 -7.11 -13.41 -2.42
N LEU A 11 -6.94 -13.67 -3.72
CA LEU A 11 -5.99 -14.66 -4.23
C LEU A 11 -4.63 -13.98 -4.47
N LEU A 12 -3.55 -14.63 -4.08
CA LEU A 12 -2.19 -14.20 -4.39
C LEU A 12 -1.62 -15.07 -5.51
N LEU A 13 -1.25 -14.43 -6.61
CA LEU A 13 -0.58 -15.09 -7.73
C LEU A 13 0.87 -14.62 -7.79
N GLU A 14 1.81 -15.53 -7.67
CA GLU A 14 3.22 -15.19 -7.85
C GLU A 14 3.46 -14.70 -9.28
N VAL A 15 4.17 -13.59 -9.41
CA VAL A 15 4.59 -13.02 -10.69
C VAL A 15 6.02 -13.47 -10.95
N PRO A 16 6.29 -14.33 -11.96
CA PRO A 16 7.64 -14.78 -12.26
C PRO A 16 8.56 -13.61 -12.64
N SER A 17 9.85 -13.70 -12.32
CA SER A 17 10.82 -12.63 -12.56
C SER A 17 10.99 -12.25 -14.03
N TYR A 18 10.76 -13.19 -14.95
CA TYR A 18 10.81 -12.98 -16.40
C TYR A 18 9.50 -12.41 -16.99
N HIS A 19 8.46 -12.21 -16.17
CA HIS A 19 7.18 -11.72 -16.65
C HIS A 19 7.16 -10.18 -16.67
N ALA A 20 6.61 -9.57 -17.72
CA ALA A 20 6.57 -8.09 -17.89
C ALA A 20 5.91 -7.35 -16.69
N THR A 21 4.99 -8.01 -15.98
CA THR A 21 4.42 -7.44 -14.74
C THR A 21 5.43 -7.33 -13.60
N TYR A 22 6.37 -8.28 -13.50
CA TYR A 22 7.44 -8.21 -12.52
C TYR A 22 8.34 -7.02 -12.83
N GLU A 23 8.81 -6.94 -14.08
CA GLU A 23 9.64 -5.84 -14.56
C GLU A 23 8.98 -4.48 -14.32
N MET A 24 7.69 -4.33 -14.66
CA MET A 24 6.94 -3.09 -14.39
C MET A 24 6.99 -2.71 -12.90
N VAL A 25 6.68 -3.65 -11.99
CA VAL A 25 6.63 -3.35 -10.55
C VAL A 25 8.02 -3.07 -10.00
N GLU A 26 9.02 -3.83 -10.44
CA GLU A 26 10.41 -3.66 -10.06
C GLU A 26 10.94 -2.30 -10.53
N ASN A 27 10.76 -1.96 -11.80
CA ASN A 27 11.15 -0.66 -12.33
C ASN A 27 10.42 0.46 -11.58
N LYS A 28 9.13 0.31 -11.30
CA LYS A 28 8.41 1.33 -10.53
C LYS A 28 9.02 1.52 -9.13
N PHE A 29 9.36 0.42 -8.46
CA PHE A 29 10.02 0.44 -7.15
C PHE A 29 11.39 1.12 -7.20
N LYS A 30 12.23 0.76 -8.19
CA LYS A 30 13.56 1.32 -8.43
C LYS A 30 13.50 2.83 -8.68
N HIS A 31 12.64 3.28 -9.60
CA HIS A 31 12.46 4.70 -9.90
C HIS A 31 11.87 5.51 -8.73
N ALA A 32 11.11 4.86 -7.85
CA ALA A 32 10.57 5.49 -6.64
C ALA A 32 11.56 5.47 -5.47
N TRP A 33 12.74 4.85 -5.61
CA TRP A 33 13.77 4.84 -4.59
C TRP A 33 14.59 6.12 -4.67
N LYS A 34 14.17 7.15 -3.92
CA LYS A 34 14.64 8.53 -4.11
C LYS A 34 15.74 8.96 -3.14
N PHE A 35 15.86 8.29 -1.99
CA PHE A 35 16.81 8.74 -0.96
C PHE A 35 18.26 8.46 -1.39
N PRO A 36 19.12 9.49 -1.47
CA PRO A 36 20.49 9.31 -1.94
C PRO A 36 21.29 8.44 -0.96
N ASN A 37 22.22 7.65 -1.48
CA ASN A 37 23.15 6.80 -0.73
C ASN A 37 22.51 5.70 0.14
N LEU A 38 21.19 5.52 0.10
CA LEU A 38 20.53 4.40 0.75
C LEU A 38 20.55 3.17 -0.16
N ARG A 39 21.15 2.08 0.33
CA ARG A 39 21.20 0.81 -0.41
C ARG A 39 19.78 0.33 -0.74
N GLN A 40 19.51 0.17 -2.03
CA GLN A 40 18.26 -0.41 -2.50
C GLN A 40 18.20 -1.91 -2.16
N PRO A 41 17.12 -2.41 -1.53
CA PRO A 41 16.97 -3.83 -1.24
C PRO A 41 16.64 -4.61 -2.51
N THR A 42 17.04 -5.87 -2.53
CA THR A 42 16.67 -6.81 -3.61
C THR A 42 15.24 -7.28 -3.39
N ILE A 43 14.40 -7.16 -4.43
CA ILE A 43 13.08 -7.79 -4.42
C ILE A 43 13.28 -9.28 -4.64
N LYS A 44 12.80 -10.11 -3.70
CA LYS A 44 12.84 -11.58 -3.82
C LYS A 44 11.64 -12.11 -4.57
N ARG A 45 10.44 -11.59 -4.30
CA ARG A 45 9.18 -12.05 -4.89
C ARG A 45 8.17 -10.93 -5.03
N ILE A 46 7.35 -11.02 -6.07
CA ILE A 46 6.22 -10.15 -6.31
C ILE A 46 4.99 -11.03 -6.47
N TYR A 47 3.92 -10.69 -5.76
CA TYR A 47 2.62 -11.34 -5.89
C TYR A 47 1.60 -10.33 -6.39
N LYS A 48 0.84 -10.71 -7.43
CA LYS A 48 -0.36 -10.00 -7.84
C LYS A 48 -1.48 -10.35 -6.88
N ILE A 49 -2.13 -9.33 -6.32
CA ILE A 49 -3.29 -9.47 -5.46
C ILE A 49 -4.53 -9.40 -6.36
N ILE A 50 -5.34 -10.45 -6.32
CA ILE A 50 -6.58 -10.57 -7.08
C ILE A 50 -7.75 -10.49 -6.11
N GLU A 51 -8.46 -9.37 -6.17
CA GLU A 51 -9.69 -9.14 -5.41
C GLU A 51 -10.92 -9.38 -6.31
N ASN A 52 -12.00 -9.89 -5.73
CA ASN A 52 -13.24 -10.08 -6.49
C ASN A 52 -13.99 -8.74 -6.73
N LYS A 53 -14.88 -8.72 -7.72
CA LYS A 53 -15.62 -7.52 -8.13
C LYS A 53 -16.47 -6.93 -6.99
N SER A 54 -17.07 -7.77 -6.15
CA SER A 54 -17.86 -7.30 -5.01
C SER A 54 -17.00 -6.56 -3.98
N PHE A 55 -15.79 -7.07 -3.73
CA PHE A 55 -14.82 -6.47 -2.80
C PHE A 55 -14.28 -5.12 -3.30
N LEU A 56 -14.14 -4.98 -4.63
CA LEU A 56 -13.69 -3.75 -5.30
C LEU A 56 -14.80 -2.70 -5.47
N GLN A 57 -16.08 -3.07 -5.38
CA GLN A 57 -17.19 -2.16 -5.68
C GLN A 57 -17.17 -0.83 -4.88
N PRO A 58 -16.86 -0.80 -3.58
CA PRO A 58 -16.76 0.46 -2.83
C PRO A 58 -15.65 1.37 -3.37
N TYR A 59 -14.49 0.79 -3.69
CA TYR A 59 -13.37 1.49 -4.31
C TYR A 59 -13.73 2.06 -5.69
N ASP A 60 -14.37 1.26 -6.55
CA ASP A 60 -14.77 1.69 -7.88
C ASP A 60 -15.79 2.83 -7.84
N ARG A 61 -16.67 2.85 -6.82
CA ARG A 61 -17.61 3.95 -6.57
C ARG A 61 -16.87 5.21 -6.13
N TYR A 62 -15.94 5.06 -5.17
CA TYR A 62 -15.14 6.18 -4.68
C TYR A 62 -14.29 6.79 -5.80
N LYS A 63 -13.61 5.96 -6.59
CA LYS A 63 -12.78 6.36 -7.74
C LYS A 63 -13.56 7.19 -8.77
N ARG A 64 -14.78 6.77 -9.14
CA ARG A 64 -15.62 7.50 -10.11
C ARG A 64 -15.98 8.89 -9.62
N ARG A 65 -16.26 9.04 -8.32
CA ARG A 65 -16.64 10.31 -7.70
C ARG A 65 -15.45 11.24 -7.47
N VAL A 66 -14.35 10.70 -6.95
CA VAL A 66 -13.24 11.49 -6.38
C VAL A 66 -12.06 11.66 -7.34
N ARG A 67 -11.80 10.68 -8.21
CA ARG A 67 -10.76 10.70 -9.27
C ARG A 67 -9.34 10.96 -8.73
N ASN A 68 -8.38 11.25 -9.62
CA ASN A 68 -6.96 11.41 -9.29
C ASN A 68 -6.35 10.13 -8.65
N GLU A 69 -6.40 9.01 -9.40
CA GLU A 69 -5.81 7.74 -8.98
C GLU A 69 -4.30 7.75 -9.24
N ALA A 70 -3.51 7.35 -8.24
CA ALA A 70 -2.09 7.14 -8.36
C ALA A 70 -1.62 5.93 -7.57
N PHE A 71 -0.45 5.41 -7.93
CA PHE A 71 0.20 4.36 -7.14
C PHE A 71 0.90 4.94 -5.91
N ARG A 72 0.78 4.26 -4.77
CA ARG A 72 1.54 4.55 -3.54
C ARG A 72 2.01 3.27 -2.88
N TYR A 73 3.14 3.35 -2.18
CA TYR A 73 3.73 2.27 -1.41
C TYR A 73 3.26 2.33 0.04
N HIS A 74 2.97 1.18 0.63
CA HIS A 74 2.69 1.01 2.05
C HIS A 74 3.58 -0.10 2.60
N GLY A 75 4.50 0.23 3.50
CA GLY A 75 5.28 -0.76 4.23
C GLY A 75 4.53 -1.20 5.48
N THR A 76 4.57 -2.49 5.78
CA THR A 76 3.89 -3.05 6.94
C THR A 76 4.67 -4.23 7.51
N THR A 77 4.41 -4.55 8.78
CA THR A 77 4.97 -5.73 9.43
C THR A 77 4.17 -6.98 9.06
N ARG A 78 4.84 -8.13 9.18
CA ARG A 78 4.27 -9.45 8.90
C ARG A 78 4.76 -10.40 10.00
N THR A 79 3.85 -11.05 10.71
CA THR A 79 4.16 -11.99 11.81
C THR A 79 4.06 -13.46 11.38
N CYS A 80 4.02 -13.71 10.07
CA CYS A 80 3.89 -15.04 9.49
C CYS A 80 4.78 -15.17 8.23
N ASN A 81 4.74 -16.32 7.58
CA ASN A 81 5.57 -16.62 6.41
C ASN A 81 4.90 -16.30 5.05
N LEU A 82 3.84 -15.48 5.01
CA LEU A 82 3.10 -15.17 3.78
C LEU A 82 3.97 -14.46 2.74
N GLY A 83 4.24 -15.09 1.61
CA GLY A 83 5.12 -14.62 0.54
C GLY A 83 6.55 -15.16 0.62
N SER A 84 6.88 -15.89 1.70
CA SER A 84 8.15 -16.59 1.83
C SER A 84 8.09 -17.96 1.15
N ARG A 85 9.11 -18.31 0.36
CA ARG A 85 9.22 -19.62 -0.32
C ARG A 85 7.95 -20.02 -1.11
N GLY A 86 7.26 -19.06 -1.73
CA GLY A 86 6.03 -19.34 -2.49
C GLY A 86 4.76 -19.47 -1.65
N ASN A 87 4.82 -19.31 -0.33
CA ASN A 87 3.65 -19.43 0.53
C ASN A 87 2.63 -18.31 0.24
N THR A 88 1.43 -18.66 -0.21
CA THR A 88 0.33 -17.72 -0.50
C THR A 88 -0.79 -17.77 0.54
N ARG A 89 -0.64 -18.57 1.61
CA ARG A 89 -1.68 -18.77 2.61
C ARG A 89 -1.72 -17.61 3.61
N ILE A 90 -2.77 -16.80 3.50
CA ILE A 90 -3.08 -15.74 4.47
C ILE A 90 -3.39 -16.38 5.83
N CYS A 91 -2.72 -15.92 6.89
CA CYS A 91 -2.91 -16.48 8.23
C CYS A 91 -4.20 -15.96 8.90
N GLY A 92 -4.71 -16.71 9.88
CA GLY A 92 -5.90 -16.35 10.64
C GLY A 92 -5.69 -15.20 11.64
N SER A 93 -4.45 -14.96 12.08
CA SER A 93 -4.16 -14.00 13.14
C SER A 93 -4.58 -12.57 12.78
N SER A 94 -5.21 -11.89 13.74
CA SER A 94 -5.49 -10.45 13.72
C SER A 94 -4.25 -9.61 14.02
N SER A 95 -3.24 -10.20 14.68
CA SER A 95 -1.96 -9.56 15.00
C SER A 95 -0.95 -9.57 13.85
N CYS A 96 -1.35 -10.00 12.64
CA CYS A 96 -0.53 -9.92 11.43
C CYS A 96 -1.04 -8.78 10.53
N PRO A 97 -0.43 -7.58 10.57
CA PRO A 97 -0.95 -6.42 9.84
C PRO A 97 -1.08 -6.66 8.34
N LEU A 98 -0.08 -7.28 7.71
CA LEU A 98 -0.16 -7.68 6.30
C LEU A 98 -1.40 -8.54 6.01
N CYS A 99 -1.60 -9.62 6.77
CA CYS A 99 -2.72 -10.54 6.53
C CYS A 99 -4.07 -9.87 6.83
N SER A 100 -4.14 -9.00 7.84
CA SER A 100 -5.34 -8.22 8.14
C SER A 100 -5.68 -7.29 6.98
N ILE A 101 -4.70 -6.54 6.45
CA ILE A 101 -4.89 -5.67 5.27
C ILE A 101 -5.35 -6.49 4.05
N LEU A 102 -4.77 -7.66 3.82
CA LEU A 102 -5.19 -8.50 2.70
C LEU A 102 -6.63 -9.02 2.86
N LYS A 103 -7.04 -9.41 4.08
CA LYS A 103 -8.40 -9.93 4.35
C LYS A 103 -9.48 -8.85 4.23
N THR A 104 -9.23 -7.66 4.76
CA THR A 104 -10.28 -6.64 4.96
C THR A 104 -10.03 -5.34 4.21
N SER A 105 -8.97 -5.28 3.39
CA SER A 105 -8.39 -4.06 2.86
C SER A 105 -7.90 -3.14 3.98
N PHE A 106 -7.61 -1.88 3.65
CA PHE A 106 -7.20 -0.90 4.64
C PHE A 106 -8.40 -0.40 5.45
N LYS A 107 -8.20 -0.22 6.76
CA LYS A 107 -9.21 0.28 7.70
C LYS A 107 -8.67 1.47 8.47
N THR A 108 -9.25 2.64 8.24
CA THR A 108 -8.96 3.88 8.97
C THR A 108 -9.29 3.76 10.45
N SER A 109 -10.28 2.95 10.81
CA SER A 109 -10.60 2.63 12.21
C SER A 109 -9.50 1.84 12.94
N LEU A 110 -8.56 1.23 12.22
CA LEU A 110 -7.40 0.53 12.77
C LEU A 110 -6.11 1.36 12.62
N ALA A 111 -6.20 2.59 12.12
CA ALA A 111 -5.05 3.47 11.96
C ALA A 111 -4.50 3.90 13.33
N ASN A 112 -3.18 4.13 13.39
CA ASN A 112 -2.55 4.64 14.59
C ASN A 112 -3.02 6.10 14.85
N PRO A 113 -3.74 6.39 15.95
CA PRO A 113 -4.20 7.74 16.25
C PRO A 113 -3.05 8.72 16.53
N GLY A 114 -1.87 8.21 16.93
CA GLY A 114 -0.67 9.00 17.17
C GLY A 114 0.13 9.35 15.91
N GLY A 115 -0.37 9.03 14.72
CA GLY A 115 0.26 9.43 13.46
C GLY A 115 0.43 10.96 13.38
N ALA A 116 1.49 11.41 12.71
CA ALA A 116 1.81 12.85 12.64
C ALA A 116 0.77 13.73 11.90
N PHE A 117 -0.26 13.10 11.33
CA PHE A 117 -1.39 13.69 10.63
C PHE A 117 -2.71 12.97 10.99
N GLY A 118 -2.75 12.38 12.19
CA GLY A 118 -3.91 11.69 12.76
C GLY A 118 -4.13 10.24 12.30
N PRO A 119 -5.32 9.68 12.60
CA PRO A 119 -5.68 8.29 12.32
C PRO A 119 -5.99 8.08 10.83
N GLY A 120 -4.96 8.17 10.00
CA GLY A 120 -5.03 7.91 8.56
C GLY A 120 -4.19 6.70 8.14
N ILE A 121 -4.41 6.25 6.91
CA ILE A 121 -3.60 5.23 6.26
C ILE A 121 -2.40 5.92 5.61
N TYR A 122 -1.20 5.65 6.13
CA TYR A 122 0.04 6.24 5.64
C TYR A 122 0.60 5.45 4.47
N THR A 123 0.84 6.15 3.37
CA THR A 123 1.47 5.62 2.17
C THR A 123 2.55 6.59 1.69
N SER A 124 3.29 6.23 0.65
CA SER A 124 4.34 7.09 0.11
C SER A 124 4.46 6.96 -1.40
N SER A 125 4.80 8.06 -2.08
CA SER A 125 5.28 7.99 -3.46
C SER A 125 6.75 7.55 -3.56
N ALA A 126 7.48 7.55 -2.45
CA ALA A 126 8.86 7.12 -2.33
C ALA A 126 8.95 5.71 -1.73
N SER A 127 9.47 4.77 -2.49
CA SER A 127 9.55 3.36 -2.07
C SER A 127 10.50 3.18 -0.88
N ASN A 128 11.58 3.95 -0.79
CA ASN A 128 12.50 3.96 0.35
C ASN A 128 11.81 4.37 1.67
N LYS A 129 10.89 5.33 1.61
CA LYS A 129 10.15 5.79 2.79
C LYS A 129 9.12 4.76 3.23
N ALA A 130 8.44 4.09 2.31
CA ALA A 130 7.61 2.96 2.67
C ALA A 130 8.44 1.78 3.21
N TYR A 131 9.64 1.54 2.66
CA TYR A 131 10.51 0.44 3.06
C TYR A 131 10.90 0.51 4.54
N SER A 132 11.10 1.69 5.12
CA SER A 132 11.44 1.83 6.54
C SER A 132 10.36 1.26 7.48
N TYR A 133 9.10 1.16 7.03
CA TYR A 133 8.00 0.56 7.80
C TYR A 133 7.89 -0.96 7.65
N THR A 134 8.79 -1.58 6.90
CA THR A 134 8.85 -3.03 6.75
C THR A 134 9.75 -3.70 7.80
N GLY A 135 10.40 -2.94 8.69
CA GLY A 135 11.42 -3.49 9.58
C GLY A 135 12.63 -4.00 8.78
N ASN A 136 13.17 -3.15 7.89
CA ASN A 136 14.32 -3.44 7.04
C ASN A 136 14.16 -4.73 6.19
N GLY A 137 12.98 -4.93 5.61
CA GLY A 137 12.68 -6.04 4.70
C GLY A 137 12.16 -7.31 5.36
N SER A 138 12.13 -7.40 6.70
CA SER A 138 11.55 -8.55 7.42
C SER A 138 10.03 -8.68 7.24
N GLY A 139 9.36 -7.54 7.15
CA GLY A 139 7.94 -7.38 6.84
C GLY A 139 7.64 -7.51 5.35
N ALA A 140 6.76 -6.64 4.85
CA ALA A 140 6.37 -6.64 3.45
C ALA A 140 5.98 -5.24 2.98
N MET A 141 6.02 -5.04 1.67
CA MET A 141 5.55 -3.80 1.05
C MET A 141 4.38 -4.08 0.12
N LEU A 142 3.36 -3.24 0.21
CA LEU A 142 2.22 -3.23 -0.70
C LEU A 142 2.37 -2.07 -1.69
N LEU A 143 2.29 -2.36 -2.98
CA LEU A 143 2.04 -1.36 -4.00
C LEU A 143 0.52 -1.24 -4.18
N THR A 144 0.00 -0.07 -3.89
CA THR A 144 -1.44 0.20 -3.78
C THR A 144 -1.88 1.18 -4.86
N LYS A 145 -3.13 1.07 -5.30
CA LYS A 145 -3.80 2.16 -6.02
C LYS A 145 -4.55 3.02 -5.02
N VAL A 146 -4.35 4.33 -5.11
CA VAL A 146 -4.89 5.32 -4.19
C VAL A 146 -5.61 6.40 -4.98
N VAL A 147 -6.85 6.69 -4.62
CA VAL A 147 -7.67 7.78 -5.17
C VAL A 147 -7.45 9.02 -4.29
N LEU A 148 -6.59 9.92 -4.74
CA LEU A 148 -6.11 11.05 -3.94
C LEU A 148 -7.09 12.21 -3.87
N GLY A 149 -7.98 12.33 -4.86
CA GLY A 149 -8.90 13.45 -4.99
C GLY A 149 -8.21 14.82 -4.92
N LYS A 150 -8.84 15.75 -4.20
CA LYS A 150 -8.23 17.04 -3.86
C LYS A 150 -7.25 16.85 -2.70
N VAL A 151 -5.99 17.18 -2.95
CA VAL A 151 -4.88 16.96 -2.02
C VAL A 151 -4.62 18.21 -1.20
N ARG A 152 -4.53 18.07 0.13
CA ARG A 152 -3.98 19.11 1.01
C ARG A 152 -2.48 18.88 1.16
N TYR A 153 -1.68 19.74 0.56
CA TYR A 153 -0.23 19.75 0.75
C TYR A 153 0.11 20.49 2.04
N VAL A 154 0.82 19.85 2.97
CA VAL A 154 1.26 20.45 4.24
C VAL A 154 2.79 20.58 4.27
N SER A 155 3.30 21.47 5.10
CA SER A 155 4.74 21.74 5.27
C SER A 155 5.24 21.52 6.70
N GLY A 156 4.32 21.44 7.67
CA GLY A 156 4.63 21.19 9.08
C GLY A 156 4.12 19.84 9.57
N TRP A 157 4.85 19.26 10.53
CA TRP A 157 4.35 18.12 11.30
C TRP A 157 3.12 18.52 12.11
N LYS A 158 2.11 17.64 12.16
CA LYS A 158 0.85 17.88 12.90
C LYS A 158 0.11 19.16 12.48
N GLU A 159 0.40 19.72 11.31
CA GLU A 159 -0.30 20.88 10.74
C GLU A 159 -1.81 20.60 10.58
N VAL A 160 -2.16 19.33 10.31
CA VAL A 160 -3.53 18.81 10.35
C VAL A 160 -3.51 17.45 11.02
N MET A 161 -4.55 17.12 11.78
CA MET A 161 -4.69 15.83 12.49
C MET A 161 -5.85 14.98 11.97
N SER A 162 -6.41 15.38 10.83
CA SER A 162 -7.49 14.69 10.11
C SER A 162 -7.52 15.22 8.67
N CYS A 163 -8.36 14.63 7.81
CA CYS A 163 -8.58 15.20 6.48
C CYS A 163 -9.33 16.53 6.61
N PRO A 164 -8.77 17.67 6.15
CA PRO A 164 -9.48 18.94 6.26
C PRO A 164 -10.73 18.97 5.36
N PRO A 165 -11.78 19.72 5.74
CA PRO A 165 -12.98 19.85 4.92
C PRO A 165 -12.68 20.24 3.48
N GLY A 166 -13.34 19.58 2.54
CA GLY A 166 -13.17 19.81 1.09
C GLY A 166 -11.95 19.11 0.46
N TYR A 167 -11.13 18.41 1.23
CA TYR A 167 -10.02 17.59 0.72
C TYR A 167 -10.33 16.08 0.84
N ASN A 168 -9.52 15.25 0.19
CA ASN A 168 -9.65 13.80 0.20
C ASN A 168 -8.40 13.08 0.71
N SER A 169 -7.26 13.78 0.73
CA SER A 169 -5.98 13.26 1.19
C SER A 169 -5.08 14.39 1.67
N VAL A 170 -4.07 14.03 2.45
CA VAL A 170 -3.00 14.93 2.88
C VAL A 170 -1.69 14.44 2.31
N VAL A 171 -0.86 15.34 1.79
CA VAL A 171 0.50 15.03 1.36
C VAL A 171 1.47 15.92 2.13
N PHE A 172 2.37 15.27 2.87
CA PHE A 172 3.54 15.92 3.43
C PHE A 172 4.76 15.51 2.61
N ASP A 173 5.19 16.40 1.71
CA ASP A 173 6.32 16.12 0.85
C ASP A 173 7.58 16.78 1.38
N ARG A 174 8.61 15.97 1.63
CA ARG A 174 9.87 16.39 2.25
C ARG A 174 11.05 15.90 1.45
N LEU A 175 12.12 16.70 1.48
CA LEU A 175 13.38 16.43 0.80
C LEU A 175 13.14 16.09 -0.69
N ASN A 176 12.43 16.98 -1.40
CA ASN A 176 12.15 16.84 -2.83
C ASN A 176 11.53 15.48 -3.22
N GLY A 177 10.56 14.98 -2.44
CA GLY A 177 9.95 13.67 -2.71
C GLY A 177 10.57 12.51 -1.95
N CYS A 178 11.78 12.62 -1.41
CA CYS A 178 12.50 11.47 -0.83
C CYS A 178 11.85 10.92 0.44
N LEU A 179 11.17 11.79 1.20
CA LEU A 179 10.47 11.45 2.43
C LEU A 179 8.96 11.73 2.34
N ASN A 180 8.41 11.65 1.13
CA ASN A 180 6.98 11.85 0.88
C ASN A 180 6.12 10.95 1.78
N GLU A 181 5.11 11.53 2.42
CA GLU A 181 4.05 10.82 3.12
C GLU A 181 2.71 11.27 2.54
N THR A 182 1.90 10.32 2.09
CA THR A 182 0.55 10.53 1.55
C THR A 182 -0.43 9.82 2.47
N ILE A 183 -1.32 10.57 3.12
CA ILE A 183 -2.24 10.09 4.15
C ILE A 183 -3.66 10.06 3.62
N ILE A 184 -4.29 8.90 3.78
CA ILE A 184 -5.63 8.59 3.27
C ILE A 184 -6.59 8.37 4.43
N TYR A 185 -7.76 9.01 4.36
CA TYR A 185 -8.74 9.04 5.45
C TYR A 185 -10.06 8.36 5.07
N SER A 186 -10.04 7.51 4.05
CA SER A 186 -11.20 6.70 3.65
C SER A 186 -10.75 5.29 3.27
N ASP A 187 -11.41 4.28 3.83
CA ASP A 187 -11.20 2.85 3.51
C ASP A 187 -11.40 2.56 2.01
N ASP A 188 -12.26 3.33 1.34
CA ASP A 188 -12.62 3.13 -0.07
C ASP A 188 -11.68 3.83 -1.03
N ALA A 189 -10.73 4.64 -0.54
CA ALA A 189 -9.80 5.37 -1.39
C ALA A 189 -8.57 4.55 -1.78
N ILE A 190 -8.38 3.34 -1.26
CA ILE A 190 -7.14 2.57 -1.43
C ILE A 190 -7.39 1.08 -1.63
N ARG A 191 -6.67 0.44 -2.56
CA ARG A 191 -6.64 -1.03 -2.71
C ARG A 191 -5.22 -1.55 -2.91
N PRO A 192 -4.82 -2.65 -2.25
CA PRO A 192 -3.54 -3.29 -2.49
C PRO A 192 -3.56 -4.03 -3.84
N VAL A 193 -2.51 -3.86 -4.64
CA VAL A 193 -2.47 -4.42 -6.01
C VAL A 193 -1.33 -5.41 -6.17
N PHE A 194 -0.19 -5.13 -5.55
CA PHE A 194 0.93 -6.06 -5.51
C PHE A 194 1.49 -6.14 -4.09
N LEU A 195 1.93 -7.34 -3.72
CA LEU A 195 2.72 -7.63 -2.54
C LEU A 195 4.17 -7.85 -2.97
N ILE A 196 5.10 -7.12 -2.35
CA ILE A 196 6.54 -7.15 -2.63
C ILE A 196 7.23 -7.70 -1.38
N ILE A 197 8.05 -8.73 -1.57
CA ILE A 197 8.85 -9.40 -0.54
C ILE A 197 10.32 -9.18 -0.84
N PHE A 198 11.11 -8.90 0.20
CA PHE A 198 12.55 -8.61 0.15
C PHE A 198 13.40 -9.72 0.76
#